data_AF-A0A1J5P6I8-F1
#
_entry.id   AF-A0A1J5P6I8-F1
#
_cell.length_a   1.000
_cell.length_b   1.000
_cell.length_c   1.000
_cell.angle_alpha   90.00
_cell.angle_beta   90.00
_cell.angle_gamma   90.00
#
_symmetry.space_group_name_H-M   'P 1'
#
loop_
_entity.id
_entity.type
_entity.pdbx_description
1 polymer ?
#
loop_
_entity_poly.entity_id
_entity_poly.type
_entity_poly.pdbx_seq_one_letter_code
_entity_poly.pdbx_strand_id
1 'polypeptide(L)'
;MLRYDRFEKPERKSPQIVADYARWFLVRLRAFDSVLNGRGYVAADRFTVADISVGYALMLAVRLGLEPEFPPAMVAYLARVRDRDGFRRADAAQKRAAAEQAVALTNFKA
;
A
#
# COMPACT_ATOMS: atom_id res chain seq x y z
N MET A 1 9.35 8.87 -0.09
CA MET A 1 8.58 8.93 1.17
C MET A 1 9.31 8.24 2.32
N LEU A 2 9.29 6.90 2.44
CA LEU A 2 9.89 6.18 3.58
C LEU A 2 11.34 6.59 3.94
N ARG A 3 12.25 6.60 2.96
CA ARG A 3 13.65 7.00 3.18
C ARG A 3 13.73 8.41 3.78
N TYR A 4 13.16 9.39 3.10
CA TYR A 4 13.29 10.82 3.43
C TYR A 4 12.39 11.28 4.60
N ASP A 5 11.59 10.39 5.18
CA ASP A 5 10.66 10.69 6.29
C ASP A 5 10.95 9.84 7.54
N ARG A 6 11.12 8.52 7.36
CA ARG A 6 11.17 7.55 8.45
C ARG A 6 12.57 7.00 8.74
N PHE A 7 13.41 6.83 7.70
CA PHE A 7 14.67 6.09 7.84
C PHE A 7 15.94 6.95 7.80
N GLU A 8 15.93 8.11 7.14
CA GLU A 8 17.08 9.02 7.15
C GLU A 8 17.24 9.70 8.52
N LYS A 9 18.49 10.08 8.82
CA LYS A 9 18.80 10.93 9.97
C LYS A 9 18.05 12.26 9.87
N PRO A 10 17.71 12.93 10.99
CA PRO A 10 16.92 14.15 10.98
C PRO A 10 17.40 15.21 9.99
N GLU A 11 18.72 15.38 9.85
CA GLU A 11 19.35 16.40 9.00
C GLU A 11 19.21 16.12 7.50
N ARG A 12 18.87 14.88 7.13
CA ARG A 12 18.70 14.41 5.74
C ARG A 12 17.24 14.11 5.40
N LYS A 13 16.32 14.30 6.34
CA LYS A 13 14.89 14.25 6.05
C LYS A 13 14.51 15.44 5.17
N SER A 14 13.53 15.23 4.30
CA SER A 14 13.08 16.28 3.37
C SER A 14 11.57 16.22 3.19
N PRO A 15 10.81 17.06 3.90
CA PRO A 15 9.36 17.12 3.77
C PRO A 15 8.89 17.42 2.34
N GLN A 16 9.62 18.27 1.62
CA GLN A 16 9.31 18.60 0.22
C GLN A 16 9.39 17.35 -0.67
N ILE A 17 10.48 16.58 -0.60
CA ILE A 17 10.63 15.35 -1.38
C ILE A 17 9.51 14.36 -1.03
N VAL A 18 9.16 14.24 0.26
CA VAL A 18 8.07 13.36 0.70
C VAL A 18 6.73 13.79 0.09
N ALA A 19 6.40 15.08 0.14
CA ALA A 19 5.18 15.63 -0.43
C ALA A 19 5.10 15.45 -1.95
N ASP A 20 6.20 15.67 -2.66
CA ASP A 20 6.24 15.49 -4.11
C ASP A 20 6.03 14.03 -4.51
N TYR A 21 6.72 13.08 -3.86
CA TYR A 21 6.48 11.65 -4.10
C TYR A 21 5.06 11.22 -3.77
N ALA A 22 4.47 11.74 -2.68
CA ALA A 22 3.07 11.47 -2.33
C ALA A 22 2.12 11.95 -3.44
N ARG A 23 2.32 13.19 -3.91
CA ARG A 23 1.53 13.78 -5.00
C ARG A 23 1.64 12.95 -6.28
N TRP A 24 2.84 12.57 -6.69
CA TRP A 24 3.05 11.74 -7.88
C TRP A 24 2.41 10.37 -7.77
N PHE A 25 2.46 9.75 -6.58
CA PHE A 25 1.77 8.49 -6.32
C PHE A 25 0.26 8.66 -6.50
N LEU A 26 -0.35 9.65 -5.84
CA LEU A 26 -1.79 9.92 -5.88
C LEU A 26 -2.28 10.27 -7.29
N VAL A 27 -1.52 11.05 -8.06
CA VAL A 27 -1.85 11.37 -9.46
C VAL A 27 -1.96 10.09 -10.30
N ARG A 28 -1.08 9.10 -10.10
CA ARG A 28 -1.16 7.81 -10.81
C ARG A 28 -2.41 7.02 -10.44
N LEU A 29 -2.91 7.18 -9.21
CA LEU A 29 -4.12 6.49 -8.76
C LEU A 29 -5.38 7.03 -9.43
N ARG A 30 -5.39 8.28 -9.92
CA ARG A 30 -6.55 8.87 -10.60
C ARG A 30 -6.96 8.10 -11.85
N ALA A 31 -6.01 7.50 -12.55
CA ALA A 31 -6.26 6.67 -13.74
C ALA A 31 -6.62 5.22 -13.41
N PHE A 32 -6.69 4.84 -12.12
CA PHE A 32 -6.81 3.45 -11.72
C PHE A 32 -8.15 2.80 -12.12
N ASP A 33 -9.23 3.58 -12.14
CA ASP A 33 -10.52 3.10 -12.61
C ASP A 33 -10.45 2.63 -14.07
N SER A 34 -9.79 3.41 -14.93
CA SER A 34 -9.51 3.03 -16.31
C SER A 34 -8.56 1.83 -16.44
N VAL A 35 -7.64 1.65 -15.50
CA VAL A 35 -6.75 0.46 -15.47
C VAL A 35 -7.54 -0.81 -15.16
N LEU A 36 -8.46 -0.75 -14.20
CA LEU A 36 -9.36 -1.88 -13.92
C LEU A 36 -10.28 -2.14 -15.11
N ASN A 37 -10.78 -1.10 -15.79
CA ASN A 37 -11.62 -1.22 -16.98
C ASN A 37 -12.81 -2.18 -16.75
N GLY A 38 -13.50 -2.02 -15.62
CA GLY A 38 -14.61 -2.87 -15.21
C GLY A 38 -14.22 -4.26 -14.65
N ARG A 39 -12.94 -4.64 -14.68
CA ARG A 39 -12.46 -5.92 -14.13
C ARG A 39 -12.27 -5.86 -12.61
N GLY A 40 -12.32 -7.03 -11.98
CA GLY A 40 -12.04 -7.18 -10.55
C GLY A 40 -10.55 -7.08 -10.18
N TYR A 41 -9.65 -7.33 -11.14
CA TYR A 41 -8.20 -7.47 -10.97
C TYR A 41 -7.42 -6.71 -12.06
N VAL A 42 -6.17 -6.35 -11.76
CA VAL A 42 -5.45 -5.33 -12.55
C VAL A 42 -4.94 -5.81 -13.92
N ALA A 43 -4.73 -7.13 -14.08
CA ALA A 43 -4.07 -7.67 -15.28
C ALA A 43 -4.95 -8.64 -16.10
N ALA A 44 -5.92 -9.31 -15.47
CA ALA A 44 -6.76 -10.33 -16.09
C ALA A 44 -8.10 -10.43 -15.35
N ASP A 45 -9.03 -11.25 -15.85
CA ASP A 45 -10.28 -11.56 -15.14
C ASP A 45 -10.10 -12.58 -14.00
N ARG A 46 -8.91 -12.56 -13.38
CA ARG A 46 -8.53 -13.41 -12.24
C ARG A 46 -7.38 -12.77 -11.48
N PHE A 47 -7.19 -13.19 -10.23
CA PHE A 47 -6.07 -12.75 -9.41
C PHE A 47 -4.72 -13.26 -9.97
N THR A 48 -3.71 -12.39 -9.96
CA THR A 48 -2.37 -12.64 -10.48
C THR A 48 -1.29 -12.05 -9.58
N VAL A 49 -0.02 -12.28 -9.93
CA VAL A 49 1.12 -11.62 -9.25
C VAL A 49 1.08 -10.09 -9.38
N ALA A 50 0.44 -9.55 -10.43
CA ALA A 50 0.27 -8.10 -10.58
C ALA A 50 -0.57 -7.53 -9.42
N ASP A 51 -1.61 -8.25 -9.00
CA ASP A 51 -2.46 -7.84 -7.88
C ASP A 51 -1.72 -7.90 -6.53
N ILE A 52 -0.77 -8.83 -6.37
CA ILE A 52 0.13 -8.87 -5.20
C ILE A 52 1.00 -7.62 -5.17
N SER A 53 1.63 -7.28 -6.29
CA SER A 53 2.51 -6.11 -6.41
C SER A 53 1.74 -4.80 -6.14
N VAL A 54 0.62 -4.60 -6.83
CA VAL A 54 -0.22 -3.40 -6.65
C VAL A 54 -0.81 -3.37 -5.25
N GLY A 55 -1.35 -4.50 -4.76
CA GLY A 55 -1.95 -4.60 -3.44
C GLY A 55 -0.96 -4.25 -2.31
N TYR A 56 0.30 -4.67 -2.42
CA TYR A 56 1.35 -4.28 -1.47
C TYR A 56 1.62 -2.77 -1.48
N ALA A 57 1.74 -2.17 -2.68
CA ALA A 57 1.95 -0.72 -2.80
C ALA A 57 0.80 0.08 -2.14
N LEU A 58 -0.44 -0.34 -2.35
CA LEU A 58 -1.62 0.28 -1.73
C LEU A 58 -1.66 0.05 -0.22
N MET A 59 -1.38 -1.16 0.25
CA MET A 59 -1.30 -1.45 1.69
C MET A 59 -0.26 -0.55 2.37
N LEU A 60 0.90 -0.34 1.75
CA LEU A 60 1.94 0.52 2.29
C LEU A 60 1.49 1.99 2.31
N ALA A 61 0.86 2.46 1.25
CA ALA A 61 0.30 3.82 1.19
C ALA A 61 -0.77 4.07 2.28
N VAL A 62 -1.59 3.06 2.60
CA VAL A 62 -2.51 3.13 3.76
C VAL A 62 -1.75 3.30 5.08
N ARG A 63 -0.66 2.55 5.29
CA ARG A 63 0.18 2.69 6.49
C ARG A 63 0.87 4.05 6.57
N LEU A 64 1.12 4.69 5.43
CA LEU A 64 1.68 6.04 5.31
C LEU A 64 0.61 7.15 5.39
N GLY A 65 -0.67 6.81 5.61
CA GLY A 65 -1.74 7.79 5.80
C GLY A 65 -2.31 8.40 4.52
N LEU A 66 -2.03 7.83 3.35
CA LEU A 66 -2.52 8.34 2.05
C LEU A 66 -3.92 7.84 1.67
N GLU A 67 -4.49 6.93 2.45
CA GLU A 67 -5.82 6.32 2.20
C GLU A 67 -6.97 7.33 1.98
N PRO A 68 -7.04 8.49 2.70
CA PRO A 68 -8.13 9.45 2.51
C PRO A 68 -8.22 10.05 1.10
N GLU A 69 -7.12 10.00 0.34
CA GLU A 69 -7.06 10.52 -1.04
C GLU A 69 -7.28 9.43 -2.10
N PHE A 70 -7.61 8.20 -1.70
CA PHE A 70 -7.83 7.10 -2.65
C PHE A 70 -9.17 7.26 -3.38
N PRO A 71 -9.20 7.06 -4.71
CA PRO A 71 -10.45 6.96 -5.45
C PRO A 71 -11.30 5.77 -4.96
N PRO A 72 -12.64 5.85 -5.00
CA PRO A 72 -13.52 4.77 -4.53
C PRO A 72 -13.25 3.40 -5.18
N ALA A 73 -12.96 3.38 -6.48
CA ALA A 73 -12.62 2.15 -7.21
C ALA A 73 -11.37 1.45 -6.64
N MET A 74 -10.39 2.23 -6.20
CA MET A 74 -9.18 1.73 -5.57
C MET A 74 -9.44 1.18 -4.17
N VAL A 75 -10.27 1.87 -3.37
CA VAL A 75 -10.68 1.38 -2.05
C VAL A 75 -11.39 0.03 -2.19
N ALA A 76 -12.33 -0.08 -3.13
CA ALA A 76 -13.05 -1.33 -3.39
C ALA A 76 -12.13 -2.46 -3.89
N TYR A 77 -11.17 -2.14 -4.76
CA TYR A 77 -10.15 -3.08 -5.21
C TYR A 77 -9.26 -3.57 -4.06
N LEU A 78 -8.76 -2.66 -3.22
CA LEU A 78 -7.91 -3.02 -2.09
C LEU A 78 -8.67 -3.89 -1.07
N ALA A 79 -9.94 -3.58 -0.82
CA ALA A 79 -10.80 -4.41 0.03
C ALA A 79 -10.92 -5.84 -0.50
N ARG A 80 -11.18 -6.02 -1.81
CA ARG A 80 -11.19 -7.34 -2.45
C ARG A 80 -9.86 -8.08 -2.29
N VAL A 81 -8.73 -7.41 -2.50
CA VAL A 81 -7.41 -8.04 -2.36
C VAL A 81 -7.17 -8.47 -0.91
N ARG A 82 -7.56 -7.66 0.08
CA ARG A 82 -7.40 -7.95 1.51
C ARG A 82 -8.32 -9.05 2.03
N ASP A 83 -9.51 -9.22 1.45
CA ASP A 83 -10.48 -10.23 1.88
C ASP A 83 -10.06 -11.67 1.51
N ARG A 84 -9.15 -11.83 0.54
CA ARG A 84 -8.64 -13.13 0.10
C ARG A 84 -7.99 -13.91 1.25
N ASP A 85 -8.27 -15.21 1.33
CA ASP A 85 -7.62 -16.13 2.29
C ASP A 85 -6.10 -16.06 2.27
N GLY A 86 -5.51 -15.95 1.07
CA GLY A 86 -4.06 -15.82 0.91
C GLY A 86 -3.50 -14.58 1.61
N PHE A 87 -4.22 -13.44 1.54
CA PHE A 87 -3.81 -12.22 2.23
C PHE A 87 -3.94 -12.38 3.75
N ARG A 88 -5.07 -12.90 4.23
CA ARG A 88 -5.31 -13.12 5.67
C ARG A 88 -4.26 -14.05 6.29
N ARG A 89 -3.90 -15.13 5.60
CA ARG A 89 -2.84 -16.06 6.02
C ARG A 89 -1.46 -15.40 6.02
N ALA A 90 -1.15 -14.57 5.02
CA ALA A 90 0.12 -13.86 4.96
C ALA A 90 0.24 -12.82 6.11
N ASP A 91 -0.81 -12.07 6.39
CA ASP A 91 -0.85 -11.11 7.50
C ASP A 91 -0.71 -11.82 8.86
N ALA A 92 -1.40 -12.96 9.05
CA ALA A 92 -1.25 -13.78 10.25
C ALA A 92 0.19 -14.33 10.40
N ALA A 93 0.80 -14.79 9.32
CA ALA A 93 2.19 -15.24 9.33
C ALA A 93 3.17 -14.11 9.66
N GLN A 94 2.98 -12.91 9.10
CA GLN A 94 3.76 -11.72 9.43
C GLN A 94 3.65 -11.37 10.92
N LYS A 95 2.44 -11.36 11.48
CA LYS A 95 2.20 -11.07 12.90
C LYS A 95 2.89 -12.09 13.81
N ARG A 96 2.78 -13.38 13.47
CA ARG A 96 3.42 -14.46 14.22
C ARG A 96 4.95 -14.33 14.20
N ALA A 97 5.54 -14.13 13.02
CA ALA A 97 6.99 -13.97 12.87
C ALA A 97 7.51 -12.75 13.66
N ALA A 98 6.76 -11.64 13.67
CA ALA A 98 7.13 -10.46 14.45
C ALA A 98 7.16 -10.76 15.96
N ALA A 99 6.16 -11.50 16.47
CA ALA A 99 6.13 -11.93 17.87
C ALA A 99 7.28 -12.89 18.22
N GLU A 100 7.54 -13.89 17.38
CA GLU A 100 8.64 -14.86 17.56
C GLU A 100 10.01 -14.18 17.59
N GLN A 101 10.19 -13.12 16.81
CA GLN A 101 11.43 -12.35 16.73
C GLN A 101 11.50 -11.21 17.76
N ALA A 102 10.46 -11.02 18.59
CA ALA A 102 10.32 -9.90 19.51
C ALA A 102 10.50 -8.51 18.83
N VAL A 103 10.06 -8.38 17.58
CA VAL A 103 10.09 -7.11 16.85
C VAL A 103 8.69 -6.50 16.72
N ALA A 104 8.60 -5.19 16.88
CA ALA A 104 7.34 -4.48 16.70
C ALA A 104 6.91 -4.49 15.23
N LEU A 105 5.60 -4.64 14.99
CA LEU A 105 5.04 -4.39 13.66
C LEU A 105 5.22 -2.92 13.32
N THR A 106 5.76 -2.64 12.13
CA THR A 106 6.02 -1.27 11.71
C THR A 106 4.72 -0.49 11.56
N ASN A 107 4.53 0.52 12.41
CA ASN A 107 3.46 1.50 12.32
C ASN A 107 4.06 2.85 11.89
N PHE A 108 3.70 3.32 10.69
CA PHE A 108 4.14 4.62 10.18
C PHE A 108 3.13 5.74 10.47
N LYS A 109 2.00 5.45 11.13
CA LYS A 109 1.09 6.48 11.67
C LYS A 109 1.71 7.07 12.95
N ALA A 110 2.61 8.01 12.77
CA ALA A 110 3.16 8.89 13.79
C ALA A 110 3.36 10.27 13.16
#